data_AF-A0A0M2UT16-F1
#
_entry.id   AF-A0A0M2UT16-F1
#
_cell.length_a   1.000
_cell.length_b   1.000
_cell.length_c   1.000
_cell.angle_alpha   90.00
_cell.angle_beta   90.00
_cell.angle_gamma   90.00
#
_symmetry.space_group_name_H-M   'P 1'
#
loop_
_entity.id
_entity.type
_entity.pdbx_description
1 polymer ?
#
loop_
_entity_poly.entity_id
_entity_poly.type
_entity_poly.pdbx_seq_one_letter_code
_entity_poly.pdbx_strand_id
1 'polypeptide(L)'
;MDQPAIGAEAYKEIDVKDGGAIAGVVKFDGDIPAGKMLKVDKDEQTCGHENKVSEELVINGESKGIKNAVVSLVEIAAGKKAEVVTATLDQKECLFMPHVLAVSTGASVDLLNSDNVMHNLHSWSIKNPGFNEGVSGGGKMTKKFDLPEVVKITCDVHKWMSSFIVVKANPYFAVTDENGRFRIENVPAGSYKIEAWQEKLGKKTADVTVKSNEEAAVDFVYAKK
;
A
#
# COMPACT_ATOMS: atom_id res chain seq x y z
N MET A 1 21.69 -26.98 -19.98
CA MET A 1 21.52 -25.80 -20.85
C MET A 1 20.85 -24.76 -19.99
N ASP A 2 21.66 -24.00 -19.25
CA ASP A 2 21.18 -22.90 -18.41
C ASP A 2 20.82 -21.72 -19.32
N GLN A 3 19.54 -21.35 -19.33
CA GLN A 3 19.13 -20.06 -19.84
C GLN A 3 19.64 -18.97 -18.87
N PRO A 4 20.30 -17.92 -19.36
CA PRO A 4 20.68 -16.81 -18.50
C PRO A 4 19.41 -16.11 -18.01
N ALA A 5 19.33 -15.87 -16.70
CA ALA A 5 18.35 -14.98 -16.12
C ALA A 5 18.57 -13.59 -16.75
N ILE A 6 17.62 -13.14 -17.57
CA ILE A 6 17.58 -11.79 -18.10
C ILE A 6 17.36 -10.89 -16.90
N GLY A 7 18.43 -10.25 -16.41
CA GLY A 7 18.34 -9.26 -15.34
C GLY A 7 17.39 -8.16 -15.79
N ALA A 8 16.30 -7.95 -15.05
CA ALA A 8 15.48 -6.76 -15.24
C ALA A 8 16.38 -5.53 -15.05
N GLU A 9 16.53 -4.72 -16.09
CA GLU A 9 17.28 -3.47 -15.99
C GLU A 9 16.67 -2.60 -14.89
N ALA A 10 17.52 -1.92 -14.12
CA ALA A 10 17.08 -1.02 -13.07
C ALA A 10 16.26 0.15 -13.67
N TYR A 11 15.22 0.59 -12.94
CA TYR A 11 14.38 1.72 -13.33
C TYR A 11 15.23 2.97 -13.62
N LYS A 12 15.03 3.57 -14.80
CA LYS A 12 15.76 4.76 -15.24
C LYS A 12 14.92 6.02 -15.06
N GLU A 13 15.44 6.96 -14.27
CA GLU A 13 14.85 8.30 -14.16
C GLU A 13 15.08 9.09 -15.45
N ILE A 14 14.00 9.65 -16.00
CA ILE A 14 13.98 10.54 -17.16
C ILE A 14 13.06 11.73 -16.89
N ASP A 15 13.28 12.81 -17.64
CA ASP A 15 12.31 13.90 -17.73
C ASP A 15 11.10 13.43 -18.57
N VAL A 16 9.92 13.39 -17.96
CA VAL A 16 8.69 12.95 -18.64
C VAL A 16 7.99 14.17 -19.20
N LYS A 17 8.23 14.44 -20.49
CA LYS A 17 7.53 15.48 -21.25
C LYS A 17 6.17 14.96 -21.70
N ASP A 18 5.15 15.82 -21.58
CA ASP A 18 3.79 15.53 -22.01
C ASP A 18 3.21 14.23 -21.42
N GLY A 19 3.53 13.96 -20.15
CA GLY A 19 3.08 12.76 -19.45
C GLY A 19 1.57 12.70 -19.36
N GLY A 20 1.01 11.54 -19.70
CA GLY A 20 -0.41 11.25 -19.48
C GLY A 20 -0.71 10.84 -18.04
N ALA A 21 -1.96 10.47 -17.80
CA ALA A 21 -2.44 9.94 -16.54
C ALA A 21 -3.13 8.59 -16.72
N ILE A 22 -3.18 7.80 -15.64
CA ILE A 22 -4.06 6.62 -15.55
C ILE A 22 -4.97 6.84 -14.35
N ALA A 23 -6.27 6.72 -14.54
CA ALA A 23 -7.24 6.84 -13.47
C ALA A 23 -8.31 5.75 -13.58
N GLY A 24 -9.00 5.49 -12.47
CA GLY A 24 -10.10 4.56 -12.46
C GLY A 24 -10.48 4.16 -11.05
N VAL A 25 -11.17 3.03 -10.95
CA VAL A 25 -11.70 2.54 -9.68
C VAL A 25 -11.43 1.06 -9.46
N VAL A 26 -11.09 0.72 -8.22
CA VAL A 26 -11.07 -0.65 -7.72
C VAL A 26 -12.39 -0.89 -6.99
N LYS A 27 -13.21 -1.82 -7.49
CA LYS A 27 -14.57 -2.07 -7.01
C LYS A 27 -14.78 -3.52 -6.61
N PHE A 28 -15.75 -3.72 -5.73
CA PHE A 28 -16.26 -5.02 -5.35
C PHE A 28 -17.57 -5.31 -6.08
N ASP A 29 -17.65 -6.47 -6.70
CA ASP A 29 -18.88 -7.00 -7.31
C ASP A 29 -19.57 -7.98 -6.35
N GLY A 30 -20.88 -7.77 -6.19
CA GLY A 30 -21.74 -8.55 -5.30
C GLY A 30 -22.03 -7.92 -3.92
N ASP A 31 -22.50 -8.78 -3.02
CA ASP A 31 -22.90 -8.42 -1.67
C ASP A 31 -21.68 -8.10 -0.81
N ILE A 32 -21.73 -6.95 -0.13
CA ILE A 32 -20.64 -6.52 0.74
C ILE A 32 -20.59 -7.46 1.96
N PRO A 33 -19.48 -8.15 2.21
CA PRO A 33 -19.35 -8.98 3.40
C PRO A 33 -19.42 -8.11 4.66
N ALA A 34 -19.96 -8.66 5.74
CA ALA A 34 -19.92 -8.01 7.04
C ALA A 34 -18.46 -7.70 7.43
N GLY A 35 -18.23 -6.48 7.94
CA GLY A 35 -16.91 -6.07 8.42
C GLY A 35 -16.44 -7.00 9.54
N LYS A 36 -15.17 -7.42 9.47
CA LYS A 36 -14.57 -8.20 10.54
C LYS A 36 -14.32 -7.32 11.75
N MET A 37 -14.81 -7.76 12.92
CA MET A 37 -14.54 -7.08 14.18
C MET A 37 -13.21 -7.54 14.78
N LEU A 38 -12.44 -6.56 15.25
CA LEU A 38 -11.21 -6.73 16.01
C LEU A 38 -11.54 -6.63 17.49
N LYS A 39 -11.25 -7.70 18.23
CA LYS A 39 -11.42 -7.72 19.68
C LYS A 39 -10.29 -6.94 20.32
N VAL A 40 -10.64 -5.88 21.05
CA VAL A 40 -9.71 -5.20 21.95
C VAL A 40 -9.80 -5.92 23.29
N ASP A 41 -8.69 -6.50 23.74
CA ASP A 41 -8.64 -7.32 24.97
C ASP A 41 -7.45 -7.01 25.88
N LYS A 42 -6.75 -5.90 25.59
CA LYS A 42 -5.61 -5.40 26.35
C LYS A 42 -5.59 -3.87 26.33
N ASP A 43 -5.09 -3.27 27.40
CA ASP A 43 -4.92 -1.82 27.55
C ASP A 43 -6.19 -1.04 27.21
N GLU A 44 -7.36 -1.59 27.58
CA GLU A 44 -8.68 -1.04 27.20
C GLU A 44 -8.90 0.40 27.66
N GLN A 45 -8.21 0.83 28.73
CA GLN A 45 -8.22 2.22 29.19
C GLN A 45 -7.69 3.19 28.11
N THR A 46 -6.74 2.75 27.29
CA THR A 46 -6.18 3.52 26.16
C THR A 46 -6.84 3.11 24.84
N CYS A 47 -6.96 1.81 24.59
CA CYS A 47 -7.40 1.27 23.31
C CYS A 47 -8.92 1.33 23.11
N GLY A 48 -9.67 1.63 24.18
CA GLY A 48 -11.13 1.57 24.23
C GLY A 48 -11.65 0.21 24.70
N HIS A 49 -12.88 0.20 25.20
CA HIS A 49 -13.59 -1.03 25.61
C HIS A 49 -14.43 -1.65 24.47
N GLU A 50 -14.53 -0.96 23.33
CA GLU A 50 -15.30 -1.42 22.17
C GLU A 50 -14.41 -2.15 21.16
N ASN A 51 -15.02 -3.10 20.44
CA ASN A 51 -14.37 -3.75 19.30
C ASN A 51 -14.17 -2.72 18.17
N LYS A 52 -13.04 -2.84 17.46
CA LYS A 52 -12.74 -2.00 16.30
C LYS A 52 -13.12 -2.71 15.01
N VAL A 53 -13.47 -1.98 13.95
CA VAL A 53 -13.69 -2.57 12.62
C VAL A 53 -12.33 -2.78 11.95
N SER A 54 -12.11 -3.95 11.36
CA SER A 54 -10.88 -4.25 10.65
C SER A 54 -10.82 -3.51 9.31
N GLU A 55 -9.67 -2.90 9.00
CA GLU A 55 -9.41 -2.32 7.68
C GLU A 55 -9.01 -3.36 6.61
N GLU A 56 -9.07 -4.67 6.92
CA GLU A 56 -8.60 -5.74 6.04
C GLU A 56 -9.33 -5.82 4.69
N LEU A 57 -10.57 -5.33 4.66
CA LEU A 57 -11.39 -5.16 3.46
C LEU A 57 -12.48 -4.11 3.76
N VAL A 58 -12.23 -2.88 3.34
CA VAL A 58 -13.18 -1.77 3.48
C VAL A 58 -13.80 -1.49 2.11
N ILE A 59 -15.12 -1.70 2.02
CA ILE A 59 -15.90 -1.49 0.81
C ILE A 59 -16.94 -0.41 1.08
N ASN A 60 -16.99 0.60 0.22
CA ASN A 60 -18.00 1.63 0.25
C ASN A 60 -19.39 1.06 -0.06
N GLY A 61 -20.39 1.37 0.79
CA GLY A 61 -21.76 0.88 0.64
C GLY A 61 -22.45 1.31 -0.66
N GLU A 62 -22.15 2.51 -1.14
CA GLU A 62 -22.79 3.12 -2.30
C GLU A 62 -21.98 2.90 -3.59
N SER A 63 -20.72 3.31 -3.59
CA SER A 63 -19.87 3.25 -4.79
C SER A 63 -19.33 1.86 -5.09
N LYS A 64 -19.45 0.93 -4.12
CA LYS A 64 -18.78 -0.39 -4.12
C LYS A 64 -17.26 -0.30 -4.24
N GLY A 65 -16.68 0.87 -4.02
CA GLY A 65 -15.24 1.09 -4.08
C GLY A 65 -14.50 0.40 -2.95
N ILE A 66 -13.34 -0.17 -3.26
CA ILE A 66 -12.46 -0.82 -2.28
C ILE A 66 -11.35 0.14 -1.88
N LYS A 67 -11.32 0.54 -0.60
CA LYS A 67 -10.23 1.33 -0.02
C LYS A 67 -8.98 0.47 0.15
N ASN A 68 -7.80 1.10 0.27
CA ASN A 68 -6.54 0.46 0.65
C ASN A 68 -6.00 -0.56 -0.38
N ALA A 69 -6.49 -0.53 -1.63
CA ALA A 69 -5.88 -1.26 -2.73
C ALA A 69 -4.69 -0.45 -3.29
N VAL A 70 -3.58 -1.11 -3.60
CA VAL A 70 -2.44 -0.46 -4.26
C VAL A 70 -2.50 -0.76 -5.75
N VAL A 71 -2.69 0.27 -6.55
CA VAL A 71 -2.63 0.20 -8.02
C VAL A 71 -1.28 0.69 -8.48
N SER A 72 -0.60 -0.03 -9.37
CA SER A 72 0.77 0.30 -9.79
C SER A 72 1.12 -0.21 -11.19
N LEU A 73 1.97 0.52 -11.90
CA LEU A 73 2.60 0.01 -13.12
C LEU A 73 3.65 -1.04 -12.77
N VAL A 74 3.63 -2.16 -13.50
CA VAL A 74 4.64 -3.21 -13.39
C VAL A 74 5.61 -3.12 -14.56
N GLU A 75 6.88 -3.40 -14.30
CA GLU A 75 7.93 -3.54 -15.32
C GLU A 75 8.17 -2.31 -16.22
N ILE A 76 7.70 -1.12 -15.81
CA ILE A 76 8.07 0.13 -16.48
C ILE A 76 9.57 0.37 -16.30
N ALA A 77 10.30 0.48 -17.41
CA ALA A 77 11.76 0.59 -17.42
C ALA A 77 12.26 2.02 -17.17
N ALA A 78 11.49 3.04 -17.54
CA ALA A 78 11.88 4.44 -17.39
C ALA A 78 10.68 5.36 -17.16
N GLY A 79 10.90 6.43 -16.40
CA GLY A 79 9.89 7.49 -16.19
C GLY A 79 10.35 8.53 -15.17
N LYS A 80 9.39 9.17 -14.51
CA LYS A 80 9.62 10.26 -13.56
C LYS A 80 10.50 9.82 -12.40
N LYS A 81 11.24 10.77 -11.84
CA LYS A 81 11.99 10.57 -10.61
C LYS A 81 11.06 10.17 -9.47
N ALA A 82 11.50 9.22 -8.64
CA ALA A 82 10.79 8.92 -7.40
C ALA A 82 10.98 10.06 -6.41
N GLU A 83 9.88 10.56 -5.83
CA GLU A 83 9.98 11.49 -4.73
C GLU A 83 10.51 10.77 -3.50
N VAL A 84 11.66 11.23 -3.00
CA VAL A 84 12.20 10.76 -1.73
C VAL A 84 11.48 11.52 -0.62
N VAL A 85 10.29 11.05 -0.29
CA VAL A 85 9.52 11.53 0.86
C VAL A 85 9.80 10.65 2.06
N THR A 86 9.94 11.25 3.24
CA THR A 86 9.81 10.51 4.49
C THR A 86 8.34 10.24 4.71
N ALA A 87 7.94 8.98 4.53
CA ALA A 87 6.57 8.55 4.78
C ALA A 87 6.37 8.22 6.27
N THR A 88 5.13 8.18 6.73
CA THR A 88 4.79 7.92 8.13
C THR A 88 3.83 6.75 8.26
N LEU A 89 4.11 5.88 9.22
CA LEU A 89 3.18 4.89 9.75
C LEU A 89 3.08 5.09 11.27
N ASP A 90 1.90 5.40 11.77
CA ASP A 90 1.68 5.74 13.17
C ASP A 90 0.88 4.66 13.90
N GLN A 91 1.27 4.37 15.14
CA GLN A 91 0.47 3.59 16.08
C GLN A 91 -0.42 4.58 16.83
N LYS A 92 -1.70 4.62 16.46
CA LYS A 92 -2.65 5.59 16.96
C LYS A 92 -4.02 4.94 17.11
N GLU A 93 -4.69 5.23 18.22
CA GLU A 93 -5.96 4.60 18.61
C GLU A 93 -5.86 3.07 18.67
N CYS A 94 -4.68 2.56 19.03
CA CYS A 94 -4.30 1.15 18.99
C CYS A 94 -4.60 0.50 17.64
N LEU A 95 -4.30 1.22 16.55
CA LEU A 95 -4.29 0.78 15.16
C LEU A 95 -3.01 1.30 14.48
N PHE A 96 -2.69 0.77 13.31
CA PHE A 96 -1.66 1.34 12.44
C PHE A 96 -2.30 2.26 11.40
N MET A 97 -1.85 3.50 11.31
CA MET A 97 -2.41 4.54 10.43
C MET A 97 -1.31 5.14 9.53
N PRO A 98 -1.45 5.09 8.20
CA PRO A 98 -2.50 4.41 7.46
C PRO A 98 -2.38 2.87 7.55
N HIS A 99 -3.48 2.17 7.28
CA HIS A 99 -3.48 0.70 7.24
C HIS A 99 -2.63 0.12 6.09
N VAL A 100 -2.62 0.81 4.94
CA VAL A 100 -1.73 0.51 3.82
C VAL A 100 -0.94 1.76 3.46
N LEU A 101 0.38 1.64 3.53
CA LEU A 101 1.33 2.67 3.13
C LEU A 101 2.09 2.21 1.89
N ALA A 102 2.01 2.94 0.78
CA ALA A 102 2.80 2.64 -0.42
C ALA A 102 3.96 3.63 -0.57
N VAL A 103 5.15 3.14 -0.85
CA VAL A 103 6.39 3.93 -1.01
C VAL A 103 7.23 3.40 -2.18
N SER A 104 8.16 4.20 -2.69
CA SER A 104 9.18 3.72 -3.63
C SER A 104 10.37 3.13 -2.86
N THR A 105 11.13 2.24 -3.51
CA THR A 105 12.45 1.82 -3.02
C THR A 105 13.34 3.01 -2.72
N GLY A 106 14.12 2.94 -1.64
CA GLY A 106 14.95 4.03 -1.13
C GLY A 106 14.26 4.90 -0.09
N ALA A 107 12.95 4.74 0.12
CA ALA A 107 12.20 5.53 1.10
C ALA A 107 12.61 5.21 2.55
N SER A 108 12.62 6.26 3.37
CA SER A 108 12.61 6.16 4.82
C SER A 108 11.17 6.29 5.31
N VAL A 109 10.79 5.42 6.25
CA VAL A 109 9.49 5.45 6.92
C VAL A 109 9.71 5.75 8.40
N ASP A 110 9.07 6.82 8.86
CA ASP A 110 8.93 7.15 10.27
C ASP A 110 7.81 6.29 10.86
N LEU A 111 8.19 5.49 11.85
CA LEU A 111 7.31 4.61 12.62
C LEU A 111 7.04 5.31 13.96
N LEU A 112 5.87 5.91 14.07
CA LEU A 112 5.47 6.71 15.23
C LEU A 112 4.62 5.89 16.21
N ASN A 113 4.59 6.31 17.46
CA ASN A 113 3.61 5.87 18.42
C ASN A 113 2.94 7.09 19.07
N SER A 114 1.78 7.49 18.55
CA SER A 114 0.97 8.56 19.12
C SER A 114 0.10 8.12 20.30
N ASP A 115 -0.06 6.82 20.53
CA ASP A 115 -0.72 6.31 21.72
C ASP A 115 0.14 6.53 22.98
N ASN A 116 -0.48 6.46 24.16
CA ASN A 116 0.22 6.60 25.44
C ASN A 116 0.73 5.27 26.03
N VAL A 117 0.46 4.15 25.35
CA VAL A 117 0.95 2.81 25.70
C VAL A 117 2.08 2.40 24.76
N MET A 118 2.91 1.46 25.20
CA MET A 118 3.94 0.89 24.34
C MET A 118 3.31 -0.06 23.32
N HIS A 119 3.68 0.12 22.06
CA HIS A 119 3.39 -0.81 20.97
C HIS A 119 4.70 -1.32 20.37
N ASN A 120 4.67 -2.42 19.63
CA ASN A 120 5.81 -2.86 18.83
C ASN A 120 5.44 -2.97 17.36
N LEU A 121 6.45 -2.79 16.50
CA LEU A 121 6.34 -3.04 15.07
C LEU A 121 7.18 -4.26 14.73
N HIS A 122 6.51 -5.34 14.37
CA HIS A 122 7.09 -6.56 13.83
C HIS A 122 6.91 -6.57 12.31
N SER A 123 8.02 -6.44 11.60
CA SER A 123 8.13 -6.52 10.15
C SER A 123 8.31 -7.97 9.69
N TRP A 124 7.33 -8.48 8.95
CA TRP A 124 7.38 -9.77 8.27
C TRP A 124 8.01 -9.62 6.87
N SER A 125 9.26 -9.14 6.85
CA SER A 125 10.02 -8.92 5.64
C SER A 125 10.86 -10.14 5.25
N ILE A 126 10.93 -10.41 3.95
CA ILE A 126 11.75 -11.44 3.31
C ILE A 126 12.95 -10.80 2.59
N LYS A 127 12.75 -9.62 1.96
CA LYS A 127 13.79 -8.97 1.14
C LYS A 127 14.46 -7.80 1.87
N ASN A 128 13.67 -6.92 2.49
CA ASN A 128 14.22 -5.83 3.30
C ASN A 128 14.67 -6.35 4.68
N PRO A 129 15.51 -5.62 5.43
CA PRO A 129 15.84 -5.99 6.81
C PRO A 129 14.60 -6.11 7.69
N GLY A 130 14.36 -7.31 8.24
CA GLY A 130 13.31 -7.55 9.23
C GLY A 130 13.63 -6.86 10.56
N PHE A 131 12.60 -6.48 11.31
CA PHE A 131 12.74 -5.89 12.64
C PHE A 131 11.54 -6.26 13.51
N ASN A 132 11.76 -6.28 14.83
CA ASN A 132 10.71 -6.41 15.84
C ASN A 132 11.12 -5.53 17.02
N GLU A 133 10.60 -4.30 17.04
CA GLU A 133 11.08 -3.26 17.95
C GLU A 133 9.90 -2.57 18.63
N GLY A 134 10.01 -2.37 19.94
CA GLY A 134 9.06 -1.62 20.74
C GLY A 134 9.28 -0.11 20.61
N VAL A 135 8.19 0.65 20.55
CA VAL A 135 8.17 2.10 20.55
C VAL A 135 7.32 2.55 21.73
N SER A 136 7.93 3.23 22.71
CA SER A 136 7.20 3.83 23.83
C SER A 136 6.18 4.86 23.34
N GLY A 137 5.14 5.14 24.14
CA GLY A 137 4.16 6.18 23.81
C GLY A 137 4.82 7.55 23.60
N GLY A 138 4.39 8.27 22.56
CA GLY A 138 5.01 9.50 22.06
C GLY A 138 6.35 9.29 21.34
N GLY A 139 6.79 8.04 21.16
CA GLY A 139 8.07 7.68 20.58
C GLY A 139 8.07 7.63 19.05
N LYS A 140 9.27 7.48 18.49
CA LYS A 140 9.52 7.35 17.05
C LYS A 140 10.75 6.47 16.78
N MET A 141 10.71 5.73 15.68
CA MET A 141 11.88 5.13 15.05
C MET A 141 11.79 5.28 13.53
N THR A 142 12.91 5.23 12.80
CA THR A 142 12.92 5.36 11.33
C THR A 142 13.56 4.12 10.72
N LYS A 143 12.94 3.56 9.68
CA LYS A 143 13.46 2.41 8.92
C LYS A 143 13.49 2.71 7.43
N LYS A 144 14.50 2.17 6.74
CA LYS A 144 14.69 2.34 5.30
C LYS A 144 14.25 1.08 4.55
N PHE A 145 13.60 1.26 3.41
CA PHE A 145 13.12 0.18 2.55
C PHE A 145 13.71 0.33 1.15
N ASP A 146 14.68 -0.53 0.82
CA ASP A 146 15.48 -0.44 -0.41
C ASP A 146 15.05 -1.44 -1.49
N LEU A 147 14.25 -2.45 -1.13
CA LEU A 147 13.86 -3.52 -2.06
C LEU A 147 12.34 -3.61 -2.26
N PRO A 148 11.86 -3.86 -3.50
CA PRO A 148 10.43 -3.98 -3.77
C PRO A 148 9.81 -5.20 -3.07
N GLU A 149 8.81 -4.94 -2.23
CA GLU A 149 8.23 -5.91 -1.32
C GLU A 149 6.89 -5.44 -0.75
N VAL A 150 5.99 -6.38 -0.46
CA VAL A 150 4.81 -6.13 0.39
C VAL A 150 5.16 -6.62 1.79
N VAL A 151 5.45 -5.69 2.70
CA VAL A 151 5.86 -6.00 4.07
C VAL A 151 4.65 -5.89 4.99
N LYS A 152 4.25 -7.01 5.60
CA LYS A 152 3.23 -6.99 6.65
C LYS A 152 3.86 -6.49 7.95
N ILE A 153 3.17 -5.59 8.63
CA ILE A 153 3.53 -5.07 9.95
C ILE A 153 2.48 -5.53 10.96
N THR A 154 2.91 -6.01 12.13
CA THR A 154 2.02 -6.40 13.24
C THR A 154 2.50 -5.87 14.57
N CYS A 155 1.60 -5.75 15.54
CA CYS A 155 1.95 -5.61 16.96
C CYS A 155 1.81 -6.97 17.65
N ASP A 156 2.87 -7.44 18.30
CA ASP A 156 2.88 -8.69 19.07
C ASP A 156 2.21 -8.51 20.43
N VAL A 157 2.16 -7.28 20.95
CA VAL A 157 1.50 -6.93 22.22
C VAL A 157 -0.02 -6.83 22.05
N HIS A 158 -0.47 -6.12 21.00
CA HIS A 158 -1.85 -5.83 20.65
C HIS A 158 -2.21 -6.56 19.34
N LYS A 159 -2.53 -7.85 19.45
CA LYS A 159 -2.58 -8.79 18.31
C LYS A 159 -3.63 -8.47 17.23
N TRP A 160 -4.49 -7.51 17.47
CA TRP A 160 -5.44 -7.01 16.48
C TRP A 160 -4.83 -6.02 15.50
N MET A 161 -3.69 -5.41 15.82
CA MET A 161 -3.04 -4.41 14.98
C MET A 161 -2.25 -5.07 13.86
N SER A 162 -2.59 -4.70 12.62
CA SER A 162 -1.80 -5.04 11.44
C SER A 162 -1.89 -3.96 10.39
N SER A 163 -0.86 -3.81 9.57
CA SER A 163 -0.82 -2.93 8.39
C SER A 163 0.13 -3.50 7.34
N PHE A 164 0.25 -2.80 6.21
CA PHE A 164 1.19 -3.13 5.15
C PHE A 164 2.00 -1.91 4.70
N ILE A 165 3.30 -2.11 4.54
CA ILE A 165 4.17 -1.21 3.78
C ILE A 165 4.43 -1.86 2.41
N VAL A 166 3.91 -1.25 1.35
CA VAL A 166 4.02 -1.73 -0.03
C VAL A 166 5.11 -0.93 -0.75
N VAL A 167 6.28 -1.53 -0.85
CA VAL A 167 7.47 -0.94 -1.47
C VAL A 167 7.47 -1.26 -2.97
N LYS A 168 7.41 -0.24 -3.81
CA LYS A 168 7.39 -0.34 -5.27
C LYS A 168 8.75 0.02 -5.87
N ALA A 169 9.11 -0.67 -6.95
CA ALA A 169 10.37 -0.44 -7.67
C ALA A 169 10.40 0.87 -8.48
N ASN A 170 9.23 1.50 -8.67
CA ASN A 170 9.04 2.70 -9.48
C ASN A 170 7.97 3.58 -8.82
N PRO A 171 7.91 4.89 -9.14
CA PRO A 171 6.99 5.83 -8.49
C PRO A 171 5.59 5.89 -9.12
N TYR A 172 5.22 4.92 -9.95
CA TYR A 172 3.92 4.86 -10.62
C TYR A 172 2.96 3.97 -9.87
N PHE A 173 2.48 4.48 -8.74
CA PHE A 173 1.48 3.81 -7.92
C PHE A 173 0.55 4.80 -7.22
N ALA A 174 -0.58 4.29 -6.75
CA ALA A 174 -1.54 4.99 -5.91
C ALA A 174 -2.21 4.00 -4.96
N VAL A 175 -2.59 4.48 -3.77
CA VAL A 175 -3.47 3.76 -2.84
C VAL A 175 -4.89 4.28 -3.06
N THR A 176 -5.86 3.38 -3.17
CA THR A 176 -7.25 3.78 -3.39
C THR A 176 -7.87 4.48 -2.21
N ASP A 177 -8.69 5.49 -2.50
CA ASP A 177 -9.47 6.22 -1.50
C ASP A 177 -10.70 5.42 -0.99
N GLU A 178 -11.51 6.05 -0.15
CA GLU A 178 -12.74 5.48 0.41
C GLU A 178 -13.81 5.13 -0.63
N ASN A 179 -13.67 5.61 -1.86
CA ASN A 179 -14.53 5.32 -3.00
C ASN A 179 -13.85 4.40 -4.02
N GLY A 180 -12.71 3.81 -3.67
CA GLY A 180 -11.93 2.92 -4.53
C GLY A 180 -11.20 3.64 -5.67
N ARG A 181 -11.15 4.97 -5.68
CA ARG A 181 -10.57 5.75 -6.78
C ARG A 181 -9.06 5.80 -6.65
N PHE A 182 -8.39 5.78 -7.80
CA PHE A 182 -6.95 6.00 -7.89
C PHE A 182 -6.62 6.90 -9.08
N ARG A 183 -5.46 7.56 -9.01
CA ARG A 183 -4.88 8.33 -10.12
C ARG A 183 -3.36 8.22 -10.07
N ILE A 184 -2.75 7.94 -11.23
CA ILE A 184 -1.30 7.88 -11.41
C ILE A 184 -0.95 8.91 -12.50
N GLU A 185 -0.17 9.92 -12.15
CA GLU A 185 0.16 11.03 -13.05
C GLU A 185 1.58 10.96 -13.62
N ASN A 186 1.79 11.73 -14.68
CA ASN A 186 3.07 11.90 -15.37
C ASN A 186 3.64 10.57 -15.87
N VAL A 187 2.77 9.72 -16.42
CA VAL A 187 3.12 8.46 -17.06
C VAL A 187 3.56 8.75 -18.49
N PRO A 188 4.74 8.29 -18.96
CA PRO A 188 5.14 8.48 -20.35
C PRO A 188 4.13 7.86 -21.29
N ALA A 189 4.03 8.35 -22.52
CA ALA A 189 3.20 7.70 -23.53
C ALA A 189 3.75 6.30 -23.83
N GLY A 190 2.88 5.30 -23.87
CA GLY A 190 3.29 3.91 -24.02
C GLY A 190 2.18 2.91 -23.68
N SER A 191 2.49 1.63 -23.85
CA SER A 191 1.64 0.54 -23.39
C SER A 191 2.29 -0.13 -22.19
N TYR A 192 1.51 -0.33 -21.14
CA TYR A 192 1.97 -0.81 -19.85
C TYR A 192 1.07 -1.92 -19.34
N LYS A 193 1.63 -2.73 -18.44
CA LYS A 193 0.85 -3.58 -17.56
C LYS A 193 0.64 -2.85 -16.22
N ILE A 194 -0.59 -2.86 -15.74
CA ILE A 194 -0.99 -2.28 -14.45
C ILE A 194 -1.53 -3.37 -13.54
N GLU A 195 -1.17 -3.32 -12.26
CA GLU A 195 -1.58 -4.29 -11.24
C GLU A 195 -2.32 -3.56 -10.12
N ALA A 196 -3.45 -4.10 -9.69
CA ALA A 196 -4.08 -3.78 -8.42
C ALA A 196 -3.80 -4.92 -7.43
N TRP A 197 -3.31 -4.59 -6.24
CA TRP A 197 -3.17 -5.51 -5.11
C TRP A 197 -4.09 -5.09 -3.97
N GLN A 198 -4.76 -6.05 -3.36
CA GLN A 198 -5.51 -5.89 -2.12
C GLN A 198 -5.23 -7.10 -1.22
N GLU A 199 -4.99 -6.87 0.08
CA GLU A 199 -4.45 -7.91 0.98
C GLU A 199 -5.27 -9.20 1.09
N LYS A 200 -6.61 -9.13 0.98
CA LYS A 200 -7.52 -10.28 1.07
C LYS A 200 -7.84 -10.87 -0.29
N LEU A 201 -7.96 -10.01 -1.29
CA LEU A 201 -8.48 -10.36 -2.61
C LEU A 201 -7.36 -10.72 -3.60
N GLY A 202 -6.11 -10.42 -3.24
CA GLY A 202 -4.93 -10.75 -4.01
C GLY A 202 -4.63 -9.71 -5.08
N LYS A 203 -4.15 -10.18 -6.24
CA LYS A 203 -3.71 -9.34 -7.35
C LYS A 203 -4.61 -9.51 -8.57
N LYS A 204 -4.81 -8.43 -9.30
CA LYS A 204 -5.35 -8.43 -10.67
C LYS A 204 -4.49 -7.56 -11.56
N THR A 205 -4.37 -7.94 -12.82
CA THR A 205 -3.58 -7.20 -13.82
C THR A 205 -4.45 -6.83 -15.01
N ALA A 206 -4.14 -5.70 -15.65
CA ALA A 206 -4.70 -5.27 -16.92
C ALA A 206 -3.60 -4.65 -17.78
N ASP A 207 -3.86 -4.51 -19.08
CA ASP A 207 -3.02 -3.73 -19.99
C ASP A 207 -3.66 -2.35 -20.19
N VAL A 208 -2.84 -1.31 -20.32
CA VAL A 208 -3.27 0.07 -20.48
C VAL A 208 -2.35 0.82 -21.45
N THR A 209 -2.94 1.59 -22.34
CA THR A 209 -2.19 2.48 -23.25
C THR A 209 -2.40 3.92 -22.81
N VAL A 210 -1.29 4.60 -22.50
CA VAL A 210 -1.26 6.03 -22.17
C VAL A 210 -0.80 6.80 -23.41
N LYS A 211 -1.54 7.84 -23.77
CA LYS A 211 -1.14 8.79 -24.81
C LYS A 211 -0.66 10.09 -24.16
N SER A 212 0.14 10.86 -24.88
CA SER A 212 0.69 12.13 -24.40
C SER A 212 -0.42 13.10 -23.99
N ASN A 213 -0.32 13.68 -22.79
CA ASN A 213 -1.30 14.62 -22.22
C ASN A 213 -2.75 14.10 -22.16
N GLU A 214 -2.97 12.78 -22.25
CA GLU A 214 -4.29 12.17 -22.14
C GLU A 214 -4.40 11.30 -20.87
N GLU A 215 -5.64 11.10 -20.42
CA GLU A 215 -5.98 10.19 -19.33
C GLU A 215 -6.49 8.86 -19.88
N ALA A 216 -5.84 7.77 -19.48
CA ALA A 216 -6.31 6.42 -19.73
C ALA A 216 -7.15 5.91 -18.54
N ALA A 217 -8.30 5.30 -18.83
CA ALA A 217 -9.18 4.72 -17.83
C ALA A 217 -8.92 3.22 -17.65
N VAL A 218 -8.78 2.75 -16.40
CA VAL A 218 -8.67 1.33 -16.07
C VAL A 218 -9.39 1.03 -14.76
N ASP A 219 -10.33 0.08 -14.80
CA ASP A 219 -11.06 -0.37 -13.61
C ASP A 219 -10.66 -1.80 -13.24
N PHE A 220 -10.65 -2.08 -11.93
CA PHE A 220 -10.44 -3.42 -11.39
C PHE A 220 -11.66 -3.86 -10.61
N VAL A 221 -12.23 -5.00 -11.00
CA VAL A 221 -13.38 -5.58 -10.31
C VAL A 221 -12.96 -6.86 -9.59
N TYR A 222 -13.12 -6.87 -8.27
CA TYR A 222 -12.98 -8.05 -7.43
C TYR A 222 -14.34 -8.62 -7.08
N ALA A 223 -14.38 -9.93 -6.86
CA ALA A 223 -15.55 -10.62 -6.34
C ALA A 223 -15.09 -11.59 -5.24
N LYS A 224 -16.03 -12.03 -4.42
CA LYS A 224 -15.77 -13.09 -3.44
C LYS A 224 -15.36 -14.37 -4.19
N LYS A 225 -14.30 -15.03 -3.70
CA LYS A 225 -13.97 -16.40 -4.14
C LYS A 225 -14.90 -17.41 -3.50
#